data_AF-A0AAU7JBN7-F1
#
_entry.id   AF-A0AAU7JBN7-F1
#
_cell.length_a   1.000
_cell.length_b   1.000
_cell.length_c   1.000
_cell.angle_alpha   90.00
_cell.angle_beta   90.00
_cell.angle_gamma   90.00
#
_symmetry.space_group_name_H-M   'P 1'
#
loop_
_entity.id
_entity.type
_entity.pdbx_description
1 polymer ?
#
loop_
_entity_poly.entity_id
_entity_poly.type
_entity_poly.pdbx_seq_one_letter_code
_entity_poly.pdbx_strand_id
1 'polypeptide(L)'
;MPKANGLFNPSNATPAMQRAVRSVCAIVSGPHSGTGVLIGPDLVLTACHVVQHVLTPEDYGELRCIFDYVADGSGATNSGTEVGVLAGALCRSLPSPGDMQGGAPTFLPDCLDFAIIRLASPIGRRPTRDGLSRGWLQLPKSPDLPDNEDEIFLYQHPTGENFQKTQQPLRCGRGNVDGTLGDNARFVHTAESRPGSSGGPCFDMDKEFAFVGLHNSGHRSGDNSQKRFVPLLKIVPYIRHKFAADGLLQEFFQDPPSLGLPDGARDAEVARRRNAALWLMDRMTEEIRFRRTAAAKPAAPAMPLPRVHLIACRDDDLPEFFTKRLEFLPLYPTHKLREDAILTGLAQGELARSFDGRVEGWPTIDHADRRKAEIDVLVSDLDVDGRQLLVLKGDYTDGMDATTERELMAHLASALHARVDGTPGTLLCLVCLTVDHTRPDAAAIIESFAGLWNDASAPPGCGLCIQLSDIGLADLTGWRVVIETAWGENQVLRREMESLFRNQTRLRMKRVVDELGDDIDLVIRSSRPAGQGRQP
;
A
#
# COMPACT_ATOMS: atom_id res chain seq x y z
N MET A 1 12.96 -6.24 35.80
CA MET A 1 13.11 -4.77 35.94
C MET A 1 11.93 -4.12 35.25
N PRO A 2 11.14 -3.26 35.90
CA PRO A 2 10.07 -2.56 35.20
C PRO A 2 10.69 -1.52 34.25
N LYS A 3 10.30 -1.55 32.97
CA LYS A 3 10.70 -0.53 31.99
C LYS A 3 9.95 0.77 32.33
N ALA A 4 10.66 1.89 32.30
CA ALA A 4 10.16 3.20 32.67
C ALA A 4 8.92 3.61 31.85
N ASN A 5 7.89 4.13 32.55
CA ASN A 5 6.71 4.77 31.97
C ASN A 5 7.12 6.08 31.27
N GLY A 6 7.42 5.99 29.98
CA GLY A 6 7.59 7.16 29.11
C GLY A 6 6.25 7.57 28.51
N LEU A 7 5.79 8.78 28.82
CA LEU A 7 4.68 9.42 28.11
C LEU A 7 5.07 9.55 26.62
N PHE A 8 4.36 8.82 25.76
CA PHE A 8 4.51 8.91 24.31
C PHE A 8 4.08 10.29 23.81
N ASN A 9 4.90 10.93 22.98
CA ASN A 9 4.57 12.21 22.33
C ASN A 9 3.79 11.96 21.01
N PRO A 10 2.50 12.37 20.92
CA PRO A 10 1.65 12.09 19.77
C PRO A 10 2.12 12.68 18.44
N SER A 11 3.09 13.61 18.44
CA SER A 11 3.57 14.28 17.23
C SER A 11 4.36 13.37 16.26
N ASN A 12 4.77 12.18 16.69
CA ASN A 12 5.59 11.24 15.89
C ASN A 12 4.81 10.01 15.40
N ALA A 13 3.49 10.07 15.37
CA ALA A 13 2.63 8.89 15.24
C ALA A 13 2.28 8.53 13.78
N THR A 14 2.02 7.24 13.51
CA THR A 14 1.55 6.72 12.20
C THR A 14 0.19 7.33 11.82
N PRO A 15 -0.28 7.21 10.56
CA PRO A 15 -1.58 7.76 10.17
C PRO A 15 -2.75 7.30 11.06
N ALA A 16 -2.86 6.02 11.40
CA ALA A 16 -3.93 5.52 12.27
C ALA A 16 -3.92 6.18 13.66
N MET A 17 -2.73 6.34 14.25
CA MET A 17 -2.56 7.03 15.53
C MET A 17 -2.89 8.53 15.42
N GLN A 18 -2.48 9.19 14.33
CA GLN A 18 -2.86 10.58 14.07
C GLN A 18 -4.37 10.75 13.96
N ARG A 19 -5.07 9.79 13.33
CA ARG A 19 -6.53 9.81 13.28
C ARG A 19 -7.15 9.66 14.66
N ALA A 20 -6.66 8.72 15.48
CA ALA A 20 -7.13 8.55 16.85
C ALA A 20 -6.97 9.85 17.65
N VAL A 21 -5.80 10.48 17.62
CA VAL A 21 -5.53 11.76 18.29
C VAL A 21 -6.56 12.85 17.92
N ARG A 22 -6.94 12.94 16.65
CA ARG A 22 -7.87 13.96 16.15
C ARG A 22 -9.35 13.61 16.36
N SER A 23 -9.65 12.34 16.56
CA SER A 23 -11.01 11.81 16.65
C SER A 23 -11.50 11.67 18.09
N VAL A 24 -10.59 11.66 19.07
CA VAL A 24 -10.93 11.63 20.50
C VAL A 24 -11.33 13.01 20.99
N CYS A 25 -12.36 13.08 21.82
CA CYS A 25 -12.83 14.30 22.46
C CYS A 25 -12.99 14.13 23.97
N ALA A 26 -12.83 15.23 24.69
CA ALA A 26 -13.34 15.34 26.04
C ALA A 26 -14.86 15.51 26.01
N ILE A 27 -15.56 14.82 26.90
CA ILE A 27 -16.99 15.00 27.14
C ILE A 27 -17.16 15.73 28.46
N VAL A 28 -17.92 16.81 28.48
CA VAL A 28 -18.17 17.63 29.67
C VAL A 28 -19.66 17.94 29.79
N SER A 29 -20.22 17.75 30.98
CA SER A 29 -21.60 18.08 31.34
C SER A 29 -21.68 18.42 32.83
N GLY A 30 -21.65 19.72 33.14
CA GLY A 30 -21.60 20.21 34.51
C GLY A 30 -20.45 19.57 35.31
N PRO A 31 -20.71 18.86 36.42
CA PRO A 31 -19.67 18.20 37.22
C PRO A 31 -19.20 16.85 36.64
N HIS A 32 -19.82 16.37 35.56
CA HIS A 32 -19.50 15.09 34.94
C HIS A 32 -18.56 15.29 33.76
N SER A 33 -17.58 14.40 33.67
CA SER A 33 -16.58 14.41 32.61
C SER A 33 -16.28 12.99 32.14
N GLY A 34 -15.87 12.88 30.89
CA GLY A 34 -15.49 11.61 30.29
C GLY A 34 -14.72 11.80 29.00
N THR A 35 -14.51 10.70 28.30
CA THR A 35 -13.87 10.67 26.99
C THR A 35 -14.85 10.08 25.98
N GLY A 36 -14.80 10.56 24.75
CA GLY A 36 -15.50 9.94 23.62
C GLY A 36 -14.63 9.91 22.39
N VAL A 37 -15.09 9.20 21.37
CA VAL A 37 -14.40 9.12 20.08
C VAL A 37 -15.38 9.21 18.92
N LEU A 38 -15.02 9.96 17.88
CA LEU A 38 -15.78 9.98 16.64
C LEU A 38 -15.75 8.61 15.98
N ILE A 39 -16.93 8.09 15.65
CA ILE A 39 -17.15 6.87 14.85
C ILE A 39 -17.90 7.13 13.53
N GLY A 40 -18.24 8.40 13.29
CA GLY A 40 -18.85 8.90 12.07
C GLY A 40 -18.58 10.40 11.93
N PRO A 41 -19.13 11.07 10.89
CA PRO A 41 -18.90 12.49 10.67
C PRO A 41 -19.38 13.38 11.84
N ASP A 42 -20.44 12.96 12.53
CA ASP A 42 -21.11 13.65 13.65
C ASP A 42 -21.51 12.68 14.78
N LEU A 43 -20.96 11.46 14.80
CA LEU A 43 -21.32 10.42 15.78
C LEU A 43 -20.18 10.18 16.76
N VAL A 44 -20.46 10.29 18.06
CA VAL A 44 -19.49 10.00 19.12
C VAL A 44 -19.90 8.76 19.89
N LEU A 45 -18.98 7.82 20.02
CA LEU A 45 -19.07 6.65 20.89
C LEU A 45 -18.40 6.95 22.23
N THR A 46 -19.07 6.62 23.34
CA THR A 46 -18.57 6.80 24.71
C THR A 46 -19.20 5.76 25.65
N ALA A 47 -18.83 5.78 26.93
CA ALA A 47 -19.46 4.95 27.95
C ALA A 47 -20.86 5.49 28.32
N CYS A 48 -21.84 4.62 28.55
CA CYS A 48 -23.21 5.05 28.85
C CYS A 48 -23.26 5.83 30.16
N HIS A 49 -22.54 5.39 31.18
CA HIS A 49 -22.54 6.08 32.48
C HIS A 49 -21.98 7.52 32.42
N VAL A 50 -21.20 7.87 31.39
CA VAL A 50 -20.68 9.23 31.20
C VAL A 50 -21.77 10.20 30.80
N VAL A 51 -22.81 9.73 30.11
CA VAL A 51 -23.85 10.59 29.52
C VAL A 51 -25.26 10.29 30.03
N GLN A 52 -25.48 9.19 30.76
CA GLN A 52 -26.81 8.72 31.17
C GLN A 52 -27.62 9.73 31.99
N HIS A 53 -26.95 10.68 32.66
CA HIS A 53 -27.58 11.73 33.45
C HIS A 53 -28.10 12.92 32.61
N VAL A 54 -27.78 12.97 31.31
CA VAL A 54 -28.19 14.05 30.37
C VAL A 54 -28.73 13.50 29.03
N LEU A 55 -29.47 12.37 29.07
CA LEU A 55 -30.06 11.77 27.86
C LEU A 55 -31.47 12.25 27.52
N THR A 56 -32.01 13.18 28.29
CA THR A 56 -33.29 13.88 28.10
C THR A 56 -33.12 15.13 27.23
N PRO A 57 -34.07 15.43 26.31
CA PRO A 57 -33.97 16.59 25.40
C PRO A 57 -33.69 17.93 26.09
N GLU A 58 -34.19 18.10 27.30
CA GLU A 58 -34.04 19.30 28.10
C GLU A 58 -32.59 19.54 28.53
N ASP A 59 -31.78 18.48 28.61
CA ASP A 59 -30.42 18.49 29.19
C ASP A 59 -29.30 18.45 28.14
N TYR A 60 -29.62 18.27 26.84
CA TYR A 60 -28.62 18.28 25.75
C TYR A 60 -27.85 19.60 25.68
N GLY A 61 -28.47 20.70 26.13
CA GLY A 61 -27.87 22.02 26.22
C GLY A 61 -26.64 22.09 27.12
N GLU A 62 -26.46 21.14 28.04
CA GLU A 62 -25.32 21.11 28.98
C GLU A 62 -24.15 20.25 28.51
N LEU A 63 -24.38 19.35 27.54
CA LEU A 63 -23.38 18.40 27.07
C LEU A 63 -22.51 19.01 25.96
N ARG A 64 -21.18 18.92 26.13
CA ARG A 64 -20.18 19.40 25.16
C ARG A 64 -19.16 18.32 24.87
N CYS A 65 -18.82 18.19 23.59
CA CYS A 65 -17.67 17.43 23.11
C CYS A 65 -16.57 18.39 22.67
N ILE A 66 -15.39 18.31 23.29
CA ILE A 66 -14.26 19.19 23.02
C ILE A 66 -13.18 18.41 22.28
N PHE A 67 -12.99 18.74 21.01
CA PHE A 67 -11.98 18.15 20.13
C PHE A 67 -10.69 18.97 20.12
N ASP A 68 -9.58 18.42 19.63
CA ASP A 68 -8.28 19.12 19.57
C ASP A 68 -7.79 19.66 20.93
N TYR A 69 -8.33 19.13 22.04
CA TYR A 69 -7.94 19.53 23.38
C TYR A 69 -6.61 18.85 23.74
N VAL A 70 -5.52 19.36 23.19
CA VAL A 70 -4.17 18.80 23.30
C VAL A 70 -3.22 19.81 23.96
N ALA A 71 -2.24 19.30 24.70
CA ALA A 71 -1.11 20.10 25.16
C ALA A 71 -0.09 20.19 24.03
N ASP A 72 0.45 21.37 23.76
CA ASP A 72 1.59 21.50 22.87
C ASP A 72 2.89 21.07 23.57
N GLY A 73 3.94 20.89 22.77
CA GLY A 73 5.26 20.48 23.27
C GLY A 73 5.93 21.49 24.23
N SER A 74 5.37 22.69 24.38
CA SER A 74 5.82 23.72 25.34
C SER A 74 5.04 23.68 26.66
N GLY A 75 4.02 22.82 26.77
CA GLY A 75 3.14 22.70 27.92
C GLY A 75 1.95 23.67 27.91
N ALA A 76 1.84 24.54 26.90
CA ALA A 76 0.64 25.35 26.70
C ALA A 76 -0.49 24.48 26.15
N THR A 77 -1.72 24.76 26.59
CA THR A 77 -2.88 23.93 26.28
C THR A 77 -3.75 24.64 25.25
N ASN A 78 -4.04 23.97 24.13
CA ASN A 78 -5.05 24.43 23.19
C ASN A 78 -6.43 24.24 23.83
N SER A 79 -7.30 25.24 23.81
CA SER A 79 -8.66 25.15 24.39
C SER A 79 -9.55 24.12 23.70
N GLY A 80 -9.16 23.63 22.53
CA GLY A 80 -9.95 22.71 21.71
C GLY A 80 -11.14 23.38 21.01
N THR A 81 -11.81 22.60 20.17
CA THR A 81 -13.00 22.95 19.41
C THR A 81 -14.23 22.32 20.07
N GLU A 82 -15.07 23.14 20.69
CA GLU A 82 -16.30 22.69 21.34
C GLU A 82 -17.43 22.44 20.33
N VAL A 83 -18.15 21.35 20.51
CA VAL A 83 -19.31 20.97 19.72
C VAL A 83 -20.42 20.51 20.67
N GLY A 84 -21.61 21.10 20.54
CA GLY A 84 -22.81 20.67 21.26
C GLY A 84 -23.38 19.35 20.74
N VAL A 85 -24.38 18.82 21.43
CA VAL A 85 -25.09 17.59 21.06
C VAL A 85 -26.44 17.94 20.44
N LEU A 86 -26.77 17.31 19.31
CA LEU A 86 -28.01 17.55 18.55
C LEU A 86 -29.19 16.77 19.13
N ALA A 87 -28.93 15.50 19.45
CA ALA A 87 -29.91 14.56 19.95
C ALA A 87 -29.21 13.61 20.92
N GLY A 88 -29.98 13.07 21.86
CA GLY A 88 -29.50 12.12 22.86
C GLY A 88 -29.01 10.82 22.23
N ALA A 89 -28.84 9.81 23.07
CA ALA A 89 -28.23 8.56 22.64
C ALA A 89 -29.08 7.87 21.54
N LEU A 90 -28.60 7.90 20.30
CA LEU A 90 -29.16 7.16 19.17
C LEU A 90 -29.19 5.67 19.50
N CYS A 91 -28.13 5.20 20.13
CA CYS A 91 -27.99 3.85 20.66
C CYS A 91 -27.37 3.93 22.04
N ARG A 92 -27.84 3.11 22.98
CA ARG A 92 -27.18 2.91 24.26
C ARG A 92 -27.43 1.51 24.81
N SER A 93 -26.55 1.11 25.71
CA SER A 93 -26.64 -0.06 26.55
C SER A 93 -26.15 0.31 27.95
N LEU A 94 -26.92 -0.02 28.98
CA LEU A 94 -26.65 0.36 30.37
C LEU A 94 -25.40 -0.37 30.92
N PRO A 95 -24.79 0.14 32.00
CA PRO A 95 -23.80 -0.61 32.76
C PRO A 95 -24.36 -1.92 33.30
N SER A 96 -23.53 -2.96 33.32
CA SER A 96 -23.86 -4.23 33.97
C SER A 96 -23.64 -4.12 35.48
N PRO A 97 -24.30 -4.95 36.32
CA PRO A 97 -24.00 -5.00 37.74
C PRO A 97 -22.50 -5.13 38.06
N GLY A 98 -21.75 -5.93 37.29
CA GLY A 98 -20.30 -6.10 37.44
C GLY A 98 -19.43 -4.88 37.09
N ASP A 99 -19.99 -3.85 36.43
CA ASP A 99 -19.31 -2.57 36.17
C ASP A 99 -19.46 -1.58 37.33
N MET A 100 -20.48 -1.79 38.16
CA MET A 100 -20.79 -0.89 39.26
C MET A 100 -19.89 -1.16 40.47
N GLN A 101 -19.53 -0.09 41.19
CA GLN A 101 -18.75 -0.20 42.41
C GLN A 101 -19.52 -1.02 43.46
N GLY A 102 -18.92 -2.11 43.96
CA GLY A 102 -19.58 -3.03 44.89
C GLY A 102 -20.48 -4.10 44.25
N GLY A 103 -20.55 -4.19 42.93
CA GLY A 103 -21.34 -5.21 42.23
C GLY A 103 -20.69 -6.59 42.17
N ALA A 104 -21.52 -7.64 42.17
CA ALA A 104 -21.08 -9.02 41.88
C ALA A 104 -20.49 -9.09 40.45
N PRO A 105 -19.57 -10.03 40.14
CA PRO A 105 -18.91 -10.15 38.83
C PRO A 105 -19.85 -10.72 37.75
N THR A 106 -21.07 -10.19 37.67
CA THR A 106 -22.12 -10.61 36.76
C THR A 106 -22.20 -9.61 35.60
N PHE A 107 -21.99 -10.13 34.40
CA PHE A 107 -22.02 -9.38 33.14
C PHE A 107 -23.22 -9.82 32.33
N LEU A 108 -24.24 -8.95 32.23
CA LEU A 108 -25.43 -9.23 31.44
C LEU A 108 -25.15 -8.95 29.95
N PRO A 109 -25.60 -9.81 29.01
CA PRO A 109 -25.29 -9.66 27.59
C PRO A 109 -25.67 -8.30 26.99
N ASP A 110 -26.78 -7.72 27.46
CA ASP A 110 -27.34 -6.48 26.92
C ASP A 110 -26.90 -5.23 27.72
N CYS A 111 -25.97 -5.40 28.67
CA CYS A 111 -25.43 -4.35 29.53
C CYS A 111 -23.92 -4.17 29.26
N LEU A 112 -23.62 -3.37 28.25
CA LEU A 112 -22.31 -3.14 27.66
C LEU A 112 -21.75 -1.75 27.98
N ASP A 113 -22.48 -0.92 28.74
CA ASP A 113 -22.05 0.43 29.14
C ASP A 113 -21.51 1.31 28.01
N PHE A 114 -22.27 1.45 26.92
CA PHE A 114 -21.91 2.37 25.84
C PHE A 114 -23.09 3.23 25.40
N ALA A 115 -22.78 4.38 24.82
CA ALA A 115 -23.74 5.26 24.18
C ALA A 115 -23.15 5.84 22.89
N ILE A 116 -24.00 6.02 21.88
CA ILE A 116 -23.69 6.77 20.65
C ILE A 116 -24.55 8.02 20.64
N ILE A 117 -23.91 9.18 20.69
CA ILE A 117 -24.56 10.49 20.66
C ILE A 117 -24.32 11.18 19.33
N ARG A 118 -25.28 11.99 18.87
CA ARG A 118 -25.14 12.80 17.66
C ARG A 118 -24.77 14.23 17.99
N LEU A 119 -23.72 14.73 17.36
CA LEU A 119 -23.25 16.10 17.50
C LEU A 119 -24.10 17.09 16.71
N ALA A 120 -24.15 18.34 17.16
CA ALA A 120 -24.81 19.45 16.47
C ALA A 120 -24.12 19.85 15.15
N SER A 121 -22.91 19.36 14.90
CA SER A 121 -22.20 19.60 13.64
C SER A 121 -21.34 18.40 13.23
N PRO A 122 -21.15 18.16 11.92
CA PRO A 122 -20.31 17.08 11.40
C PRO A 122 -18.82 17.43 11.48
N ILE A 123 -18.32 17.60 12.71
CA ILE A 123 -16.95 18.03 13.00
C ILE A 123 -15.90 17.06 12.43
N GLY A 124 -16.23 15.78 12.25
CA GLY A 124 -15.38 14.77 11.59
C GLY A 124 -15.07 15.09 10.13
N ARG A 125 -15.92 15.88 9.45
CA ARG A 125 -15.69 16.37 8.07
C ARG A 125 -14.92 17.69 8.02
N ARG A 126 -14.77 18.37 9.16
CA ARG A 126 -14.03 19.64 9.23
C ARG A 126 -12.56 19.34 9.52
N PRO A 127 -11.63 20.15 8.99
CA PRO A 127 -10.22 20.03 9.37
C PRO A 127 -10.04 20.37 10.86
N THR A 128 -8.92 19.93 11.43
CA THR A 128 -8.43 20.43 12.71
C THR A 128 -8.01 21.90 12.58
N ARG A 129 -7.74 22.56 13.70
CA ARG A 129 -7.24 23.95 13.70
C ARG A 129 -5.95 24.11 12.86
N ASP A 130 -5.13 23.08 12.78
CA ASP A 130 -3.89 23.06 12.01
C ASP A 130 -4.11 22.71 10.52
N GLY A 131 -5.36 22.71 10.05
CA GLY A 131 -5.72 22.46 8.65
C GLY A 131 -5.73 20.98 8.24
N LEU A 132 -5.46 20.06 9.16
CA LEU A 132 -5.37 18.63 8.87
C LEU A 132 -6.75 17.97 8.85
N SER A 133 -6.95 16.97 7.98
CA SER A 133 -8.20 16.19 7.99
C SER A 133 -8.39 15.48 9.34
N ARG A 134 -9.54 15.71 9.98
CA ARG A 134 -9.93 15.06 11.25
C ARG A 134 -10.30 13.59 11.01
N GLY A 135 -11.42 13.36 10.33
CA GLY A 135 -12.01 12.03 10.15
C GLY A 135 -12.62 11.49 11.44
N TRP A 136 -12.71 10.16 11.50
CA TRP A 136 -13.26 9.39 12.62
C TRP A 136 -12.66 7.98 12.62
N LEU A 137 -12.81 7.23 13.72
CA LEU A 137 -12.45 5.83 13.77
C LEU A 137 -13.57 4.98 13.17
N GLN A 138 -13.22 4.11 12.23
CA GLN A 138 -14.20 3.17 11.69
C GLN A 138 -14.46 2.06 12.70
N LEU A 139 -15.73 1.75 12.95
CA LEU A 139 -16.08 0.52 13.66
C LEU A 139 -15.76 -0.68 12.76
N PRO A 140 -14.92 -1.64 13.22
CA PRO A 140 -14.54 -2.76 12.39
C PRO A 140 -15.75 -3.65 12.09
N LYS A 141 -15.79 -4.20 10.87
CA LYS A 141 -16.87 -5.13 10.49
C LYS A 141 -16.78 -6.45 11.26
N SER A 142 -15.57 -6.86 11.59
CA SER A 142 -15.28 -8.02 12.42
C SER A 142 -14.22 -7.56 13.41
N PRO A 143 -14.62 -7.13 14.63
CA PRO A 143 -13.67 -6.64 15.62
C PRO A 143 -12.73 -7.76 16.07
N ASP A 144 -11.44 -7.46 16.17
CA ASP A 144 -10.46 -8.38 16.73
C ASP A 144 -10.65 -8.56 18.24
N LEU A 145 -10.27 -9.73 18.73
CA LEU A 145 -10.18 -10.04 20.14
C LEU A 145 -8.73 -9.86 20.58
N PRO A 146 -8.41 -8.97 21.53
CA PRO A 146 -7.07 -8.89 22.09
C PRO A 146 -6.70 -10.20 22.80
N ASP A 147 -5.44 -10.59 22.71
CA ASP A 147 -4.86 -11.69 23.47
C ASP A 147 -4.28 -11.18 24.80
N ASN A 148 -4.01 -12.09 25.75
CA ASN A 148 -3.33 -11.71 27.00
C ASN A 148 -1.92 -11.22 26.69
N GLU A 149 -1.45 -10.24 27.47
CA GLU A 149 -0.18 -9.54 27.30
C GLU A 149 -0.09 -8.61 26.07
N ASP A 150 -1.08 -8.59 25.17
CA ASP A 150 -1.11 -7.64 24.04
C ASP A 150 -1.01 -6.20 24.56
N GLU A 151 -0.21 -5.40 23.87
CA GLU A 151 0.05 -4.02 24.26
C GLU A 151 -1.14 -3.11 23.93
N ILE A 152 -1.68 -2.48 24.98
CA ILE A 152 -2.85 -1.60 24.89
C ILE A 152 -2.48 -0.13 25.08
N PHE A 153 -2.95 0.68 24.15
CA PHE A 153 -2.91 2.14 24.22
C PHE A 153 -4.32 2.68 24.52
N LEU A 154 -4.45 3.47 25.57
CA LEU A 154 -5.69 4.15 25.98
C LEU A 154 -5.58 5.64 25.71
N TYR A 155 -6.34 6.14 24.73
CA TYR A 155 -6.46 7.58 24.50
C TYR A 155 -7.59 8.15 25.34
N GLN A 156 -7.29 9.19 26.12
CA GLN A 156 -8.16 9.65 27.20
C GLN A 156 -7.99 11.13 27.49
N HIS A 157 -9.06 11.74 27.99
CA HIS A 157 -9.02 13.01 28.68
C HIS A 157 -9.25 12.76 30.18
N PRO A 158 -8.19 12.64 31.00
CA PRO A 158 -8.37 12.43 32.43
C PRO A 158 -8.79 13.73 33.13
N THR A 159 -9.43 13.63 34.27
CA THR A 159 -9.73 14.74 35.16
C THR A 159 -8.59 14.90 36.17
N GLY A 160 -8.17 16.14 36.42
CA GLY A 160 -7.06 16.45 37.33
C GLY A 160 -7.39 16.15 38.81
N GLU A 161 -6.33 15.95 39.61
CA GLU A 161 -6.42 15.60 41.04
C GLU A 161 -6.65 16.82 41.96
N ASN A 162 -6.61 18.04 41.43
CA ASN A 162 -6.77 19.27 42.21
C ASN A 162 -8.24 19.56 42.53
N PHE A 163 -8.49 20.43 43.53
CA PHE A 163 -9.82 20.83 44.03
C PHE A 163 -10.83 21.27 42.96
N GLN A 164 -10.39 21.63 41.76
CA GLN A 164 -11.26 22.09 40.67
C GLN A 164 -11.78 20.97 39.75
N LYS A 165 -11.32 19.72 39.87
CA LYS A 165 -11.73 18.56 39.03
C LYS A 165 -11.88 18.95 37.54
N THR A 166 -10.87 19.61 36.99
CA THR A 166 -10.91 20.05 35.59
C THR A 166 -10.43 18.95 34.65
N GLN A 167 -11.09 18.86 33.50
CA GLN A 167 -10.70 17.94 32.44
C GLN A 167 -9.34 18.34 31.86
N GLN A 168 -8.45 17.37 31.66
CA GLN A 168 -7.10 17.58 31.15
C GLN A 168 -7.00 17.31 29.65
N PRO A 169 -5.97 17.87 28.98
CA PRO A 169 -5.70 17.60 27.58
C PRO A 169 -5.48 16.12 27.31
N LEU A 170 -5.58 15.73 26.04
CA LEU A 170 -5.44 14.36 25.59
C LEU A 170 -4.15 13.73 26.14
N ARG A 171 -4.29 12.55 26.74
CA ARG A 171 -3.22 11.69 27.21
C ARG A 171 -3.34 10.31 26.58
N CYS A 172 -2.21 9.61 26.52
CA CYS A 172 -2.16 8.21 26.14
C CYS A 172 -1.65 7.40 27.33
N GLY A 173 -2.49 6.52 27.87
CA GLY A 173 -2.06 5.49 28.82
C GLY A 173 -1.53 4.29 28.05
N ARG A 174 -0.45 3.68 28.53
CA ARG A 174 0.15 2.47 27.93
C ARG A 174 0.17 1.36 28.96
N GLY A 175 -0.15 0.14 28.54
CA GLY A 175 -0.06 -1.06 29.36
C GLY A 175 -0.35 -2.29 28.51
N ASN A 176 -0.80 -3.36 29.15
CA ASN A 176 -1.06 -4.65 28.53
C ASN A 176 -2.43 -5.18 28.93
N VAL A 177 -2.99 -6.08 28.14
CA VAL A 177 -4.14 -6.91 28.54
C VAL A 177 -3.71 -7.88 29.64
N ASP A 178 -4.49 -7.93 30.72
CA ASP A 178 -4.23 -8.70 31.95
C ASP A 178 -5.43 -9.61 32.28
N GLY A 179 -5.99 -10.26 31.25
CA GLY A 179 -7.10 -11.21 31.37
C GLY A 179 -8.48 -10.66 30.98
N THR A 180 -9.50 -11.51 31.16
CA THR A 180 -10.89 -11.23 30.80
C THR A 180 -11.86 -11.62 31.91
N LEU A 181 -13.06 -11.05 31.87
CA LEU A 181 -14.15 -11.30 32.82
C LEU A 181 -15.46 -11.58 32.07
N GLY A 182 -16.28 -12.46 32.64
CA GLY A 182 -17.65 -12.69 32.18
C GLY A 182 -17.75 -13.16 30.73
N ASP A 183 -16.98 -14.19 30.35
CA ASP A 183 -16.95 -14.73 28.98
C ASP A 183 -16.63 -13.64 27.93
N ASN A 184 -15.48 -13.01 28.13
CA ASN A 184 -14.99 -11.89 27.32
C ASN A 184 -15.98 -10.71 27.26
N ALA A 185 -16.81 -10.52 28.30
CA ALA A 185 -17.65 -9.34 28.43
C ALA A 185 -16.81 -8.09 28.76
N ARG A 186 -15.75 -8.25 29.56
CA ARG A 186 -14.77 -7.18 29.85
C ARG A 186 -13.36 -7.73 29.71
N PHE A 187 -12.46 -6.89 29.22
CA PHE A 187 -11.03 -7.13 29.24
C PHE A 187 -10.41 -6.30 30.34
N VAL A 188 -9.45 -6.86 31.06
CA VAL A 188 -8.69 -6.19 32.11
C VAL A 188 -7.38 -5.68 31.49
N HIS A 189 -6.92 -4.50 31.89
CA HIS A 189 -5.66 -3.97 31.38
C HIS A 189 -4.88 -3.20 32.44
N THR A 190 -3.58 -3.06 32.23
CA THR A 190 -2.69 -2.32 33.15
C THR A 190 -2.54 -0.84 32.79
N ALA A 191 -2.94 -0.43 31.58
CA ALA A 191 -2.73 0.92 31.06
C ALA A 191 -3.18 2.02 32.04
N GLU A 192 -2.38 3.07 32.21
CA GLU A 192 -2.68 4.17 33.11
C GLU A 192 -4.03 4.81 32.77
N SER A 193 -4.91 4.94 33.76
CA SER A 193 -6.20 5.63 33.63
C SER A 193 -6.53 6.36 34.93
N ARG A 194 -7.38 7.38 34.84
CA ARG A 194 -7.78 8.25 35.95
C ARG A 194 -9.29 8.53 35.84
N PRO A 195 -9.93 9.22 36.80
CA PRO A 195 -11.27 9.76 36.57
C PRO A 195 -11.31 10.55 35.25
N GLY A 196 -12.41 10.52 34.49
CA GLY A 196 -12.54 11.15 33.18
C GLY A 196 -12.11 10.28 31.98
N SER A 197 -11.40 9.18 32.21
CA SER A 197 -10.96 8.26 31.15
C SER A 197 -12.07 7.41 30.54
N SER A 198 -13.20 7.25 31.24
CA SER A 198 -14.33 6.42 30.79
C SER A 198 -14.80 6.81 29.40
N GLY A 199 -15.01 5.82 28.54
CA GLY A 199 -15.38 6.00 27.14
C GLY A 199 -14.20 6.27 26.19
N GLY A 200 -12.96 6.34 26.70
CA GLY A 200 -11.77 6.47 25.86
C GLY A 200 -11.49 5.21 25.03
N PRO A 201 -11.06 5.35 23.76
CA PRO A 201 -10.77 4.19 22.92
C PRO A 201 -9.48 3.47 23.37
N CYS A 202 -9.55 2.15 23.40
CA CYS A 202 -8.43 1.23 23.61
C CYS A 202 -7.97 0.67 22.27
N PHE A 203 -6.66 0.71 22.02
CA PHE A 203 -6.03 0.20 20.81
C PHE A 203 -5.04 -0.90 21.14
N ASP A 204 -5.01 -1.92 20.29
CA ASP A 204 -4.07 -3.04 20.35
C ASP A 204 -2.90 -2.77 19.39
N MET A 205 -1.70 -2.57 19.94
CA MET A 205 -0.50 -2.27 19.16
C MET A 205 0.03 -3.47 18.39
N ASP A 206 -0.17 -4.68 18.91
CA ASP A 206 0.31 -5.92 18.29
C ASP A 206 -0.56 -6.30 17.09
N LYS A 207 -1.80 -5.80 17.06
CA LYS A 207 -2.75 -5.92 15.93
C LYS A 207 -2.87 -4.62 15.14
N GLU A 208 -1.72 -4.07 14.72
CA GLU A 208 -1.64 -2.92 13.82
C GLU A 208 -2.40 -1.66 14.31
N PHE A 209 -2.40 -1.40 15.63
CA PHE A 209 -3.16 -0.30 16.23
C PHE A 209 -4.69 -0.44 16.05
N ALA A 210 -5.20 -1.68 16.09
CA ALA A 210 -6.63 -1.96 15.98
C ALA A 210 -7.42 -1.30 17.11
N PHE A 211 -8.55 -0.66 16.79
CA PHE A 211 -9.48 -0.15 17.79
C PHE A 211 -10.28 -1.32 18.36
N VAL A 212 -9.98 -1.73 19.61
CA VAL A 212 -10.46 -3.00 20.18
C VAL A 212 -11.54 -2.84 21.26
N GLY A 213 -11.71 -1.66 21.84
CA GLY A 213 -12.76 -1.46 22.85
C GLY A 213 -12.83 -0.06 23.45
N LEU A 214 -13.81 0.14 24.34
CA LEU A 214 -13.99 1.37 25.09
C LEU A 214 -13.62 1.17 26.56
N HIS A 215 -12.77 2.05 27.08
CA HIS A 215 -12.41 2.05 28.48
C HIS A 215 -13.65 2.20 29.37
N ASN A 216 -13.71 1.35 30.38
CA ASN A 216 -14.78 1.25 31.35
C ASN A 216 -14.18 1.28 32.75
N SER A 217 -14.86 1.96 33.68
CA SER A 217 -14.43 1.99 35.07
C SER A 217 -14.63 0.60 35.70
N GLY A 218 -13.55 -0.10 36.05
CA GLY A 218 -13.69 -1.38 36.73
C GLY A 218 -13.88 -1.28 38.23
N HIS A 219 -14.09 -2.43 38.85
CA HIS A 219 -14.41 -2.57 40.26
C HIS A 219 -13.21 -2.22 41.15
N ARG A 220 -13.45 -1.43 42.21
CA ARG A 220 -12.50 -1.22 43.31
C ARG A 220 -12.73 -2.28 44.39
N SER A 221 -11.78 -3.21 44.55
CA SER A 221 -11.71 -4.08 45.72
C SER A 221 -10.39 -3.82 46.44
N GLY A 222 -10.45 -3.17 47.61
CA GLY A 222 -9.25 -2.71 48.32
C GLY A 222 -8.47 -1.62 47.56
N ASP A 223 -7.13 -1.65 47.67
CA ASP A 223 -6.22 -0.68 47.03
C ASP A 223 -6.01 -0.88 45.52
N ASN A 224 -6.51 -1.98 44.94
CA ASN A 224 -6.37 -2.26 43.50
C ASN A 224 -7.67 -1.96 42.74
N SER A 225 -7.65 -0.87 41.96
CA SER A 225 -8.67 -0.64 40.93
C SER A 225 -8.35 -1.49 39.71
N GLN A 226 -9.18 -2.49 39.42
CA GLN A 226 -9.04 -3.26 38.19
C GLN A 226 -9.55 -2.40 37.03
N LYS A 227 -8.69 -2.07 36.07
CA LYS A 227 -9.07 -1.23 34.91
C LYS A 227 -9.54 -2.12 33.78
N ARG A 228 -10.60 -1.70 33.07
CA ARG A 228 -11.28 -2.56 32.11
C ARG A 228 -11.60 -1.83 30.81
N PHE A 229 -11.87 -2.58 29.76
CA PHE A 229 -12.59 -2.09 28.60
C PHE A 229 -13.67 -3.05 28.15
N VAL A 230 -14.70 -2.49 27.52
CA VAL A 230 -15.76 -3.23 26.83
C VAL A 230 -15.28 -3.47 25.39
N PRO A 231 -15.13 -4.73 24.95
CA PRO A 231 -14.60 -5.01 23.63
C PRO A 231 -15.61 -4.64 22.53
N LEU A 232 -15.10 -4.10 21.42
CA LEU A 232 -15.93 -3.82 20.24
C LEU A 232 -16.60 -5.09 19.70
N LEU A 233 -16.02 -6.27 19.94
CA LEU A 233 -16.61 -7.56 19.61
C LEU A 233 -18.01 -7.75 20.24
N LYS A 234 -18.32 -7.09 21.36
CA LYS A 234 -19.67 -7.13 21.96
C LYS A 234 -20.52 -5.93 21.50
N ILE A 235 -19.93 -4.74 21.38
CA ILE A 235 -20.63 -3.50 21.00
C ILE A 235 -21.12 -3.54 19.54
N VAL A 236 -20.28 -3.96 18.59
CA VAL A 236 -20.59 -3.94 17.16
C VAL A 236 -21.76 -4.87 16.81
N PRO A 237 -21.80 -6.14 17.27
CA PRO A 237 -22.97 -7.00 17.05
C PRO A 237 -24.25 -6.44 17.69
N TYR A 238 -24.17 -5.82 18.87
CA TYR A 238 -25.31 -5.19 19.51
C TYR A 238 -25.89 -4.06 18.63
N ILE A 239 -25.03 -3.16 18.11
CA ILE A 239 -25.45 -2.09 17.18
C ILE A 239 -26.09 -2.69 15.94
N ARG A 240 -25.46 -3.70 15.34
CA ARG A 240 -25.97 -4.38 14.14
C ARG A 240 -27.36 -4.97 14.34
N HIS A 241 -27.52 -5.74 15.41
CA HIS A 241 -28.80 -6.34 15.75
C HIS A 241 -29.87 -5.28 15.96
N LYS A 242 -29.55 -4.20 16.69
CA LYS A 242 -30.50 -3.15 17.03
C LYS A 242 -30.99 -2.34 15.83
N PHE A 243 -30.13 -2.08 14.84
CA PHE A 243 -30.47 -1.23 13.68
C PHE A 243 -30.58 -1.99 12.35
N ALA A 244 -30.65 -3.33 12.37
CA ALA A 244 -30.73 -4.15 11.17
C ALA A 244 -31.83 -3.72 10.18
N ALA A 245 -32.95 -3.20 10.70
CA ALA A 245 -34.10 -2.77 9.90
C ALA A 245 -34.18 -1.24 9.65
N ASP A 246 -33.36 -0.44 10.33
CA ASP A 246 -33.62 1.01 10.47
C ASP A 246 -32.83 1.89 9.48
N GLY A 247 -32.03 1.29 8.58
CA GLY A 247 -31.19 2.01 7.61
C GLY A 247 -30.00 2.78 8.21
N LEU A 248 -30.07 3.11 9.51
CA LEU A 248 -29.02 3.81 10.29
C LEU A 248 -27.70 3.05 10.38
N LEU A 249 -27.67 1.74 10.07
CA LEU A 249 -26.42 0.98 10.01
C LEU A 249 -25.40 1.61 9.06
N GLN A 250 -25.84 2.15 7.93
CA GLN A 250 -24.91 2.79 7.01
C GLN A 250 -24.21 4.01 7.63
N GLU A 251 -24.83 4.67 8.61
CA GLU A 251 -24.24 5.82 9.30
C GLU A 251 -23.14 5.42 10.30
N PHE A 252 -23.26 4.28 10.97
CA PHE A 252 -22.27 3.80 11.96
C PHE A 252 -21.02 3.19 11.33
N PHE A 253 -21.07 2.79 10.07
CA PHE A 253 -19.98 2.10 9.36
C PHE A 253 -19.46 2.89 8.15
N GLN A 254 -19.64 4.22 8.14
CA GLN A 254 -19.09 5.09 7.10
C GLN A 254 -17.56 5.09 7.14
N ASP A 255 -16.93 5.04 5.96
CA ASP A 255 -15.47 5.20 5.85
C ASP A 255 -15.06 6.64 6.15
N PRO A 256 -14.04 6.88 7.01
CA PRO A 256 -13.52 8.22 7.20
C PRO A 256 -12.86 8.75 5.92
N PRO A 257 -12.82 10.08 5.72
CA PRO A 257 -12.03 10.68 4.64
C PRO A 257 -10.58 10.20 4.78
N SER A 258 -9.88 9.90 3.68
CA SER A 258 -8.46 9.52 3.76
C SER A 258 -7.68 10.59 4.54
N LEU A 259 -6.75 10.18 5.40
CA LEU A 259 -5.70 11.09 5.86
C LEU A 259 -4.90 11.39 4.61
N GLY A 260 -5.13 12.56 4.01
CA GLY A 260 -4.46 12.94 2.77
C GLY A 260 -2.95 12.74 2.95
N LEU A 261 -2.37 11.84 2.15
CA LEU A 261 -0.99 12.03 1.76
C LEU A 261 -0.93 13.42 1.11
N PRO A 262 0.08 14.26 1.40
CA PRO A 262 0.26 15.52 0.68
C PRO A 262 0.22 15.21 -0.83
N ASP A 263 -0.39 16.08 -1.63
CA ASP A 263 -0.70 15.79 -3.05
C ASP A 263 0.53 15.29 -3.83
N GLY A 264 1.73 15.76 -3.51
CA GLY A 264 2.99 15.27 -4.08
C GLY A 264 3.32 13.79 -3.79
N ALA A 265 2.93 13.25 -2.63
CA ALA A 265 3.13 11.83 -2.29
C ALA A 265 2.09 10.93 -2.95
N ARG A 266 0.88 11.44 -3.20
CA ARG A 266 -0.14 10.73 -3.98
C ARG A 266 0.23 10.69 -5.45
N ASP A 267 0.71 11.81 -6.02
CA ASP A 267 1.18 11.83 -7.40
C ASP A 267 2.43 10.96 -7.59
N ALA A 268 3.35 10.94 -6.63
CA ALA A 268 4.49 10.01 -6.65
C ALA A 268 4.03 8.54 -6.58
N GLU A 269 2.98 8.23 -5.80
CA GLU A 269 2.41 6.89 -5.72
C GLU A 269 1.66 6.49 -6.99
N VAL A 270 0.90 7.41 -7.58
CA VAL A 270 0.22 7.21 -8.86
C VAL A 270 1.27 6.96 -9.94
N ALA A 271 2.29 7.81 -10.04
CA ALA A 271 3.39 7.64 -10.98
C ALA A 271 4.13 6.31 -10.78
N ARG A 272 4.38 5.90 -9.52
CA ARG A 272 4.99 4.61 -9.19
C ARG A 272 4.13 3.43 -9.64
N ARG A 273 2.83 3.44 -9.35
CA ARG A 273 1.88 2.39 -9.76
C ARG A 273 1.65 2.36 -11.26
N ARG A 274 1.62 3.52 -11.92
CA ARG A 274 1.56 3.65 -13.37
C ARG A 274 2.77 3.00 -14.01
N ASN A 275 3.96 3.37 -13.56
CA ASN A 275 5.21 2.79 -14.05
C ASN A 275 5.23 1.27 -13.85
N ALA A 276 4.81 0.79 -12.68
CA ALA A 276 4.66 -0.64 -12.39
C ALA A 276 3.72 -1.37 -13.35
N ALA A 277 2.57 -0.76 -13.66
CA ALA A 277 1.60 -1.34 -14.59
C ALA A 277 2.16 -1.38 -16.01
N LEU A 278 2.74 -0.27 -16.47
CA LEU A 278 3.42 -0.19 -17.77
C LEU A 278 4.55 -1.24 -17.87
N TRP A 279 5.20 -1.62 -16.77
CA TRP A 279 6.19 -2.70 -16.74
C TRP A 279 5.58 -4.11 -16.83
N LEU A 280 4.36 -4.32 -16.33
CA LEU A 280 3.67 -5.62 -16.39
C LEU A 280 3.00 -5.87 -17.74
N MET A 281 2.66 -4.80 -18.45
CA MET A 281 1.90 -4.81 -19.70
C MET A 281 2.71 -5.20 -20.93
N ASP A 282 3.75 -6.03 -20.84
CA ASP A 282 4.35 -6.57 -22.07
C ASP A 282 5.16 -7.84 -21.87
N ARG A 283 4.58 -8.83 -21.18
CA ARG A 283 5.17 -10.17 -21.13
C ARG A 283 4.79 -10.96 -22.37
N MET A 284 5.53 -10.73 -23.45
CA MET A 284 5.40 -11.48 -24.69
C MET A 284 6.01 -12.89 -24.57
N THR A 285 5.62 -13.75 -25.51
CA THR A 285 6.25 -15.06 -25.75
C THR A 285 7.77 -14.92 -25.94
N GLU A 286 8.24 -13.81 -26.52
CA GLU A 286 9.66 -13.54 -26.74
C GLU A 286 10.44 -13.30 -25.43
N GLU A 287 9.85 -12.67 -24.42
CA GLU A 287 10.51 -12.48 -23.11
C GLU A 287 10.64 -13.82 -22.38
N ILE A 288 9.61 -14.67 -22.46
CA ILE A 288 9.64 -16.04 -21.92
C ILE A 288 10.72 -16.87 -22.64
N ARG A 289 10.81 -16.77 -23.96
CA ARG A 289 11.82 -17.45 -24.77
C ARG A 289 13.22 -16.97 -24.40
N PHE A 290 13.42 -15.66 -24.32
CA PHE A 290 14.67 -15.04 -23.87
C PHE A 290 15.10 -15.55 -22.50
N ARG A 291 14.19 -15.52 -21.51
CA ARG A 291 14.49 -16.01 -20.16
C ARG A 291 14.89 -17.47 -20.16
N ARG A 292 14.20 -18.33 -20.92
CA ARG A 292 14.55 -19.76 -21.03
C ARG A 292 15.94 -19.94 -21.62
N THR A 293 16.28 -19.19 -22.66
CA THR A 293 17.59 -19.25 -23.32
C THR A 293 18.71 -18.71 -22.44
N ALA A 294 18.50 -17.56 -21.79
CA ALA A 294 19.48 -16.95 -20.89
C ALA A 294 19.65 -17.74 -19.57
N ALA A 295 18.62 -18.44 -19.12
CA ALA A 295 18.66 -19.32 -17.95
C ALA A 295 19.12 -20.76 -18.27
N ALA A 296 19.27 -21.10 -19.56
CA ALA A 296 19.60 -22.45 -19.97
C ALA A 296 20.97 -22.85 -19.39
N LYS A 297 21.05 -24.01 -18.76
CA LYS A 297 22.34 -24.60 -18.42
C LYS A 297 23.02 -25.03 -19.72
N PRO A 298 24.34 -24.85 -19.85
CA PRO A 298 25.05 -25.32 -21.03
C PRO A 298 24.83 -26.83 -21.17
N ALA A 299 24.40 -27.26 -22.35
CA ALA A 299 24.09 -28.67 -22.64
C ALA A 299 25.36 -29.55 -22.68
N ALA A 300 26.55 -28.93 -22.79
CA ALA A 300 27.86 -29.58 -22.82
C ALA A 300 28.94 -28.62 -22.27
N PRO A 301 30.07 -29.13 -21.73
CA PRO A 301 31.14 -28.31 -21.15
C PRO A 301 31.90 -27.39 -22.15
N ALA A 302 31.58 -27.45 -23.45
CA ALA A 302 32.33 -26.73 -24.49
C ALA A 302 31.59 -25.55 -25.14
N MET A 303 30.30 -25.36 -24.90
CA MET A 303 29.54 -24.28 -25.55
C MET A 303 29.40 -23.08 -24.59
N PRO A 304 29.93 -21.89 -24.93
CA PRO A 304 29.74 -20.71 -24.11
C PRO A 304 28.24 -20.38 -24.03
N LEU A 305 27.79 -19.96 -22.85
CA LEU A 305 26.43 -19.45 -22.68
C LEU A 305 26.19 -18.29 -23.67
N PRO A 306 24.99 -18.19 -24.26
CA PRO A 306 24.64 -17.05 -25.09
C PRO A 306 24.74 -15.77 -24.23
N ARG A 307 25.52 -14.81 -24.70
CA ARG A 307 25.76 -13.51 -24.04
C ARG A 307 25.22 -12.34 -24.84
N VAL A 308 25.12 -12.47 -26.16
CA VAL A 308 24.64 -11.41 -27.05
C VAL A 308 23.29 -11.80 -27.64
N HIS A 309 22.29 -10.93 -27.50
CA HIS A 309 20.99 -11.08 -28.14
C HIS A 309 20.69 -9.84 -28.97
N LEU A 310 19.94 -10.01 -30.06
CA LEU A 310 19.53 -8.93 -30.95
C LEU A 310 18.05 -8.64 -30.75
N ILE A 311 17.70 -7.35 -30.68
CA ILE A 311 16.34 -6.84 -30.75
C ILE A 311 16.24 -5.98 -32.00
N ALA A 312 15.34 -6.32 -32.92
CA ALA A 312 14.99 -5.50 -34.06
C ALA A 312 13.57 -4.95 -33.87
N CYS A 313 13.42 -3.64 -34.00
CA CYS A 313 12.15 -2.97 -33.73
C CYS A 313 12.04 -1.66 -34.52
N ARG A 314 10.83 -1.09 -34.55
CA ARG A 314 10.64 0.27 -35.02
C ARG A 314 11.16 1.27 -33.98
N ASP A 315 11.60 2.43 -34.42
CA ASP A 315 11.99 3.55 -33.54
C ASP A 315 10.86 4.00 -32.60
N ASP A 316 9.60 3.80 -33.00
CA ASP A 316 8.43 4.07 -32.17
C ASP A 316 7.95 2.90 -31.29
N ASP A 317 8.59 1.73 -31.35
CA ASP A 317 8.32 0.61 -30.43
C ASP A 317 9.19 0.62 -29.16
N LEU A 318 9.95 1.71 -28.93
CA LEU A 318 10.71 2.04 -27.72
C LEU A 318 11.32 0.82 -26.99
N PRO A 319 12.50 0.31 -27.44
CA PRO A 319 13.17 -0.83 -26.82
C PRO A 319 13.50 -0.62 -25.34
N GLU A 320 13.46 0.63 -24.86
CA GLU A 320 13.60 1.01 -23.45
C GLU A 320 12.59 0.29 -22.56
N PHE A 321 11.37 0.03 -23.04
CA PHE A 321 10.39 -0.72 -22.26
C PHE A 321 10.82 -2.17 -22.07
N PHE A 322 11.31 -2.81 -23.13
CA PHE A 322 11.83 -4.18 -23.05
C PHE A 322 13.07 -4.27 -22.14
N THR A 323 14.03 -3.35 -22.29
CA THR A 323 15.25 -3.34 -21.46
C THR A 323 14.95 -3.04 -20.00
N LYS A 324 14.09 -2.06 -19.70
CA LYS A 324 13.66 -1.77 -18.32
C LYS A 324 13.01 -2.99 -17.68
N ARG A 325 12.21 -3.78 -18.41
CA ARG A 325 11.63 -5.02 -17.86
C ARG A 325 12.70 -6.07 -17.53
N LEU A 326 13.73 -6.19 -18.36
CA LEU A 326 14.85 -7.11 -18.11
C LEU A 326 15.70 -6.72 -16.89
N GLU A 327 15.83 -5.43 -16.56
CA GLU A 327 16.49 -4.95 -15.34
C GLU A 327 15.85 -5.55 -14.07
N PHE A 328 14.54 -5.84 -14.13
CA PHE A 328 13.78 -6.46 -13.04
C PHE A 328 13.67 -7.99 -13.19
N LEU A 329 14.41 -8.66 -14.08
CA LEU A 329 14.34 -10.12 -14.29
C LEU A 329 15.55 -10.88 -13.76
N PRO A 330 15.36 -11.77 -12.76
CA PRO A 330 16.15 -12.97 -12.68
C PRO A 330 16.08 -13.86 -13.91
N LEU A 331 17.27 -14.10 -14.44
CA LEU A 331 17.58 -15.15 -15.40
C LEU A 331 17.56 -16.56 -14.74
N TYR A 332 16.80 -16.76 -13.66
CA TYR A 332 16.65 -18.04 -12.97
C TYR A 332 15.23 -18.62 -13.16
N PRO A 333 15.07 -19.96 -13.12
CA PRO A 333 13.92 -20.65 -13.71
C PRO A 333 12.61 -20.66 -12.88
N THR A 334 12.55 -20.06 -11.70
CA THR A 334 11.35 -20.14 -10.85
C THR A 334 10.30 -19.08 -11.23
N HIS A 335 9.50 -19.40 -12.25
CA HIS A 335 8.43 -18.55 -12.78
C HIS A 335 7.38 -18.15 -11.73
N LYS A 336 6.92 -19.11 -10.92
CA LYS A 336 5.74 -18.95 -10.05
C LYS A 336 6.01 -18.11 -8.80
N LEU A 337 7.09 -18.41 -8.07
CA LEU A 337 7.49 -17.69 -6.86
C LEU A 337 7.76 -16.20 -7.08
N ARG A 338 7.97 -15.79 -8.33
CA ARG A 338 8.38 -14.43 -8.67
C ARG A 338 7.31 -13.58 -9.31
N GLU A 339 6.33 -14.18 -10.00
CA GLU A 339 5.08 -13.45 -10.27
C GLU A 339 4.47 -13.02 -8.95
N ASP A 340 4.40 -13.94 -7.99
CA ASP A 340 3.95 -13.63 -6.63
C ASP A 340 4.85 -12.57 -5.97
N ALA A 341 6.18 -12.64 -6.11
CA ALA A 341 7.09 -11.63 -5.52
C ALA A 341 7.08 -10.26 -6.22
N ILE A 342 6.84 -10.19 -7.53
CA ILE A 342 6.66 -8.92 -8.25
C ILE A 342 5.30 -8.33 -7.88
N LEU A 343 4.24 -9.14 -7.85
CA LEU A 343 2.92 -8.71 -7.39
C LEU A 343 2.95 -8.23 -5.93
N THR A 344 3.66 -8.96 -5.06
CA THR A 344 3.84 -8.63 -3.65
C THR A 344 4.76 -7.42 -3.46
N GLY A 345 5.86 -7.33 -4.21
CA GLY A 345 6.79 -6.19 -4.18
C GLY A 345 6.19 -4.90 -4.77
N LEU A 346 5.28 -5.00 -5.73
CA LEU A 346 4.46 -3.89 -6.21
C LEU A 346 3.45 -3.41 -5.17
N ALA A 347 2.91 -4.34 -4.36
CA ALA A 347 2.03 -4.01 -3.25
C ALA A 347 2.80 -3.42 -2.04
N GLN A 348 4.05 -3.84 -1.84
CA GLN A 348 4.88 -3.49 -0.68
C GLN A 348 5.90 -2.38 -0.94
N GLY A 349 6.16 -2.01 -2.21
CA GLY A 349 7.13 -0.98 -2.58
C GLY A 349 8.61 -1.41 -2.48
N GLU A 350 8.87 -2.71 -2.37
CA GLU A 350 10.18 -3.28 -1.99
C GLU A 350 10.88 -4.07 -3.12
N LEU A 351 10.85 -3.60 -4.37
CA LEU A 351 11.60 -4.28 -5.43
C LEU A 351 13.11 -3.93 -5.36
N ALA A 352 13.90 -4.84 -4.77
CA ALA A 352 15.35 -4.72 -4.60
C ALA A 352 16.20 -5.54 -5.61
N ARG A 353 17.33 -4.90 -6.00
CA ARG A 353 18.50 -5.32 -6.81
C ARG A 353 18.25 -5.76 -8.26
N SER A 354 18.28 -4.77 -9.15
CA SER A 354 18.39 -4.87 -10.61
C SER A 354 19.84 -5.08 -11.08
N PHE A 355 20.00 -5.41 -12.36
CA PHE A 355 21.27 -5.20 -13.07
C PHE A 355 21.68 -3.72 -13.00
N ASP A 356 22.99 -3.44 -12.96
CA ASP A 356 23.48 -2.10 -13.30
C ASP A 356 23.50 -2.01 -14.83
N GLY A 357 22.66 -1.13 -15.37
CA GLY A 357 22.40 -1.01 -16.80
C GLY A 357 23.27 0.07 -17.43
N ARG A 358 24.07 -0.29 -18.44
CA ARG A 358 24.86 0.67 -19.23
C ARG A 358 24.32 0.72 -20.66
N VAL A 359 24.01 1.91 -21.15
CA VAL A 359 23.55 2.15 -22.53
C VAL A 359 24.67 2.79 -23.33
N GLU A 360 25.07 2.17 -24.43
CA GLU A 360 26.10 2.65 -25.35
C GLU A 360 25.59 2.62 -26.80
N GLY A 361 26.30 3.30 -27.70
CA GLY A 361 26.00 3.27 -29.12
C GLY A 361 26.48 1.98 -29.79
N TRP A 362 25.64 1.40 -30.65
CA TRP A 362 26.08 0.41 -31.63
C TRP A 362 26.86 1.12 -32.73
N PRO A 363 28.05 0.64 -33.14
CA PRO A 363 28.81 1.28 -34.21
C PRO A 363 28.01 1.34 -35.51
N THR A 364 27.97 2.49 -36.18
CA THR A 364 27.21 2.70 -37.43
C THR A 364 28.08 3.14 -38.62
N ILE A 365 29.41 3.18 -38.46
CA ILE A 365 30.31 3.62 -39.52
C ILE A 365 30.32 2.60 -40.68
N ASP A 366 30.27 3.08 -41.92
CA ASP A 366 30.25 2.26 -43.14
C ASP A 366 31.62 1.59 -43.46
N HIS A 367 32.13 0.78 -42.53
CA HIS A 367 33.31 -0.08 -42.69
C HIS A 367 33.39 -1.15 -41.58
N ALA A 368 33.24 -2.43 -41.93
CA ALA A 368 33.16 -3.54 -40.96
C ALA A 368 34.36 -3.62 -40.01
N ASP A 369 35.59 -3.49 -40.52
CA ASP A 369 36.81 -3.59 -39.68
C ASP A 369 36.92 -2.47 -38.64
N ARG A 370 36.45 -1.27 -38.99
CA ARG A 370 36.45 -0.13 -38.07
C ARG A 370 35.43 -0.33 -36.97
N ARG A 371 34.25 -0.87 -37.30
CA ARG A 371 33.22 -1.25 -36.32
C ARG A 371 33.71 -2.34 -35.37
N LYS A 372 34.48 -3.33 -35.86
CA LYS A 372 35.14 -4.33 -35.00
C LYS A 372 36.11 -3.68 -34.02
N ALA A 373 36.94 -2.74 -34.47
CA ALA A 373 37.85 -1.99 -33.60
C ALA A 373 37.11 -1.17 -32.54
N GLU A 374 35.98 -0.54 -32.88
CA GLU A 374 35.14 0.18 -31.92
C GLU A 374 34.49 -0.75 -30.89
N ILE A 375 34.05 -1.94 -31.31
CA ILE A 375 33.57 -2.99 -30.40
C ILE A 375 34.67 -3.41 -29.41
N ASP A 376 35.90 -3.60 -29.89
CA ASP A 376 37.02 -4.01 -29.04
C ASP A 376 37.32 -2.97 -27.96
N VAL A 377 37.31 -1.67 -28.32
CA VAL A 377 37.46 -0.56 -27.37
C VAL A 377 36.29 -0.52 -26.37
N LEU A 378 35.07 -0.66 -26.86
CA LEU A 378 33.89 -0.68 -26.00
C LEU A 378 33.99 -1.80 -24.96
N VAL A 379 34.38 -3.01 -25.37
CA VAL A 379 34.51 -4.18 -24.48
C VAL A 379 35.68 -4.03 -23.52
N SER A 380 36.79 -3.41 -23.92
CA SER A 380 37.92 -3.18 -23.01
C SER A 380 37.57 -2.23 -21.86
N ASP A 381 36.69 -1.26 -22.13
CA ASP A 381 36.27 -0.22 -21.20
C ASP A 381 35.11 -0.65 -20.28
N LEU A 382 34.65 -1.90 -20.39
CA LEU A 382 33.68 -2.47 -19.46
C LEU A 382 34.37 -2.81 -18.13
N ASP A 383 33.90 -2.16 -17.07
CA ASP A 383 34.01 -2.66 -15.71
C ASP A 383 33.09 -3.88 -15.61
N VAL A 384 33.55 -5.04 -15.13
CA VAL A 384 32.78 -6.30 -15.14
C VAL A 384 32.43 -6.78 -13.74
N ASP A 385 32.50 -5.89 -12.75
CA ASP A 385 32.09 -6.19 -11.38
C ASP A 385 30.56 -6.34 -11.26
N GLY A 386 30.12 -7.48 -10.71
CA GLY A 386 28.71 -7.75 -10.40
C GLY A 386 27.90 -8.35 -11.56
N ARG A 387 26.59 -8.09 -11.53
CA ARG A 387 25.65 -8.49 -12.61
C ARG A 387 25.32 -7.27 -13.44
N GLN A 388 25.70 -7.28 -14.70
CA GLN A 388 25.54 -6.17 -15.62
C GLN A 388 24.71 -6.52 -16.84
N LEU A 389 23.91 -5.53 -17.27
CA LEU A 389 23.18 -5.55 -18.52
C LEU A 389 23.75 -4.45 -19.41
N LEU A 390 24.41 -4.83 -20.50
CA LEU A 390 24.90 -3.92 -21.52
C LEU A 390 23.84 -3.79 -22.61
N VAL A 391 23.45 -2.57 -22.95
CA VAL A 391 22.52 -2.28 -24.04
C VAL A 391 23.22 -1.43 -25.09
N LEU A 392 23.39 -1.96 -26.28
CA LEU A 392 23.96 -1.25 -27.43
C LEU A 392 22.83 -0.83 -28.36
N LYS A 393 22.64 0.48 -28.59
CA LYS A 393 21.56 1.01 -29.45
C LYS A 393 22.10 1.54 -30.76
N GLY A 394 21.50 1.15 -31.88
CA GLY A 394 21.85 1.66 -33.20
C GLY A 394 20.62 1.88 -34.06
N ASP A 395 20.59 3.02 -34.75
CA ASP A 395 19.62 3.25 -35.81
C ASP A 395 20.07 2.58 -37.10
N TYR A 396 19.13 1.94 -37.78
CA TYR A 396 19.35 1.38 -39.10
C TYR A 396 19.75 2.48 -40.09
N THR A 397 20.76 2.18 -40.91
CA THR A 397 21.17 3.01 -42.03
C THR A 397 21.21 2.16 -43.30
N ASP A 398 21.01 2.76 -44.47
CA ASP A 398 20.94 2.01 -45.74
C ASP A 398 22.24 1.26 -46.08
N GLY A 399 23.37 1.56 -45.42
CA GLY A 399 24.64 0.83 -45.54
C GLY A 399 24.73 -0.44 -44.68
N MET A 400 23.75 -0.70 -43.81
CA MET A 400 23.72 -1.91 -42.98
C MET A 400 23.10 -3.08 -43.73
N ASP A 401 23.80 -4.22 -43.76
CA ASP A 401 23.30 -5.47 -44.30
C ASP A 401 23.36 -6.60 -43.26
N ALA A 402 22.46 -7.57 -43.41
CA ALA A 402 22.30 -8.69 -42.48
C ALA A 402 23.57 -9.55 -42.33
N THR A 403 24.39 -9.68 -43.37
CA THR A 403 25.59 -10.52 -43.37
C THR A 403 26.67 -9.88 -42.51
N THR A 404 26.98 -8.61 -42.78
CA THR A 404 27.95 -7.83 -41.99
C THR A 404 27.55 -7.76 -40.52
N GLU A 405 26.27 -7.54 -40.24
CA GLU A 405 25.77 -7.40 -38.87
C GLU A 405 25.85 -8.73 -38.11
N ARG A 406 25.59 -9.86 -38.77
CA ARG A 406 25.80 -11.18 -38.18
C ARG A 406 27.26 -11.41 -37.79
N GLU A 407 28.22 -10.98 -38.63
CA GLU A 407 29.65 -11.08 -38.32
C GLU A 407 30.05 -10.21 -37.13
N LEU A 408 29.53 -9.00 -37.04
CA LEU A 408 29.81 -8.07 -35.94
C LEU A 408 29.25 -8.58 -34.60
N MET A 409 28.05 -9.17 -34.60
CA MET A 409 27.47 -9.78 -33.40
C MET A 409 28.29 -10.97 -32.91
N ALA A 410 28.77 -11.81 -33.83
CA ALA A 410 29.66 -12.92 -33.50
C ALA A 410 31.00 -12.43 -32.93
N HIS A 411 31.55 -11.34 -33.49
CA HIS A 411 32.77 -10.70 -32.97
C HIS A 411 32.56 -10.16 -31.55
N LEU A 412 31.48 -9.41 -31.31
CA LEU A 412 31.11 -8.92 -29.98
C LEU A 412 30.97 -10.06 -28.96
N ALA A 413 30.28 -11.14 -29.34
CA ALA A 413 30.10 -12.29 -28.45
C ALA A 413 31.43 -12.93 -28.07
N SER A 414 32.36 -13.05 -29.02
CA SER A 414 33.71 -13.56 -28.78
C SER A 414 34.51 -12.65 -27.85
N ALA A 415 34.51 -11.34 -28.10
CA ALA A 415 35.20 -10.35 -27.27
C ALA A 415 34.68 -10.33 -25.82
N LEU A 416 33.35 -10.34 -25.64
CA LEU A 416 32.72 -10.41 -24.32
C LEU A 416 33.04 -11.73 -23.60
N HIS A 417 33.12 -12.85 -24.32
CA HIS A 417 33.49 -14.13 -23.73
C HIS A 417 34.94 -14.09 -23.19
N ALA A 418 35.87 -13.55 -23.97
CA ALA A 418 37.27 -13.40 -23.55
C ALA A 418 37.41 -12.47 -22.34
N ARG A 419 36.58 -11.43 -22.23
CA ARG A 419 36.65 -10.44 -21.14
C ARG A 419 36.22 -10.98 -19.77
N VAL A 420 35.25 -11.90 -19.72
CA VAL A 420 34.57 -12.31 -18.48
C VAL A 420 35.10 -13.65 -17.90
N ASP A 421 36.18 -14.17 -18.47
CA ASP A 421 36.95 -15.36 -18.04
C ASP A 421 36.07 -16.54 -17.59
N GLY A 422 35.02 -16.83 -18.36
CA GLY A 422 34.14 -17.97 -18.12
C GLY A 422 33.23 -17.87 -16.89
N THR A 423 33.24 -16.78 -16.12
CA THR A 423 32.33 -16.61 -14.97
C THR A 423 30.87 -16.57 -15.48
N PRO A 424 30.04 -17.58 -15.18
CA PRO A 424 28.69 -17.65 -15.74
C PRO A 424 27.77 -16.62 -15.07
N GLY A 425 27.10 -15.78 -15.87
CA GLY A 425 25.98 -14.96 -15.41
C GLY A 425 26.31 -13.58 -14.82
N THR A 426 27.50 -13.03 -15.07
CA THR A 426 27.88 -11.66 -14.64
C THR A 426 27.59 -10.60 -15.69
N LEU A 427 27.53 -10.93 -16.99
CA LEU A 427 27.30 -9.95 -18.06
C LEU A 427 26.42 -10.50 -19.17
N LEU A 428 25.37 -9.74 -19.51
CA LEU A 428 24.45 -9.98 -20.61
C LEU A 428 24.43 -8.75 -21.53
N CYS A 429 24.42 -8.95 -22.85
CA CYS A 429 24.42 -7.89 -23.83
C CYS A 429 23.20 -7.97 -24.75
N LEU A 430 22.52 -6.85 -24.92
CA LEU A 430 21.43 -6.65 -25.88
C LEU A 430 21.86 -5.63 -26.91
N VAL A 431 21.77 -5.99 -28.19
CA VAL A 431 21.90 -5.03 -29.27
C VAL A 431 20.50 -4.70 -29.78
N CYS A 432 20.13 -3.42 -29.71
CA CYS A 432 18.84 -2.91 -30.16
C CYS A 432 19.03 -2.14 -31.45
N LEU A 433 18.52 -2.70 -32.55
CA LEU A 433 18.48 -2.03 -33.85
C LEU A 433 17.08 -1.45 -34.08
N THR A 434 17.03 -0.14 -34.27
CA THR A 434 15.81 0.64 -34.51
C THR A 434 15.70 1.00 -35.98
N VAL A 435 14.50 0.82 -36.55
CA VAL A 435 14.20 1.20 -37.93
C VAL A 435 13.13 2.29 -37.91
N ASP A 436 13.34 3.36 -38.69
CA ASP A 436 12.35 4.43 -38.85
C ASP A 436 11.00 3.85 -39.32
N HIS A 437 9.99 3.96 -38.47
CA HIS A 437 8.65 3.43 -38.71
C HIS A 437 7.92 4.07 -39.89
N THR A 438 8.38 5.23 -40.38
CA THR A 438 7.79 5.92 -41.54
C THR A 438 8.21 5.30 -42.86
N ARG A 439 9.24 4.44 -42.86
CA ARG A 439 9.71 3.78 -44.07
C ARG A 439 8.72 2.71 -44.55
N PRO A 440 8.49 2.60 -45.87
CA PRO A 440 7.59 1.59 -46.44
C PRO A 440 8.14 0.17 -46.32
N ASP A 441 9.46 0.01 -46.18
CA ASP A 441 10.18 -1.27 -46.08
C ASP A 441 10.55 -1.65 -44.64
N ALA A 442 10.17 -0.85 -43.64
CA ALA A 442 10.57 -1.04 -42.23
C ALA A 442 10.28 -2.47 -41.72
N ALA A 443 9.11 -3.02 -42.05
CA ALA A 443 8.73 -4.37 -41.63
C ALA A 443 9.66 -5.45 -42.21
N ALA A 444 10.03 -5.33 -43.49
CA ALA A 444 10.92 -6.28 -44.16
C ALA A 444 12.35 -6.18 -43.61
N ILE A 445 12.83 -4.97 -43.31
CA ILE A 445 14.13 -4.75 -42.66
C ILE A 445 14.12 -5.41 -41.28
N ILE A 446 13.12 -5.10 -40.44
CA ILE A 446 12.99 -5.68 -39.10
C ILE A 446 12.94 -7.20 -39.15
N GLU A 447 12.18 -7.79 -40.07
CA GLU A 447 12.10 -9.24 -40.25
C GLU A 447 13.46 -9.83 -40.66
N SER A 448 14.20 -9.18 -41.56
CA SER A 448 15.55 -9.60 -41.96
C SER A 448 16.53 -9.61 -40.77
N PHE A 449 16.46 -8.62 -39.89
CA PHE A 449 17.33 -8.53 -38.72
C PHE A 449 16.88 -9.44 -37.57
N ALA A 450 15.58 -9.55 -37.32
CA ALA A 450 15.04 -10.54 -36.40
C ALA A 450 15.27 -11.99 -36.88
N GLY A 451 15.59 -12.17 -38.15
CA GLY A 451 15.92 -13.44 -38.79
C GLY A 451 17.40 -13.71 -39.02
N LEU A 452 18.33 -12.91 -38.46
CA LEU A 452 19.79 -13.11 -38.70
C LEU A 452 20.24 -14.54 -38.40
N TRP A 453 19.65 -15.16 -37.37
CA TRP A 453 19.81 -16.57 -37.06
C TRP A 453 18.58 -17.12 -36.32
N ASN A 454 18.49 -18.45 -36.25
CA ASN A 454 17.55 -19.16 -35.40
C ASN A 454 18.30 -19.95 -34.30
N ASP A 455 17.57 -20.59 -33.39
CA ASP A 455 18.15 -21.33 -32.25
C ASP A 455 19.20 -22.38 -32.68
N ALA A 456 19.10 -22.94 -33.89
CA ALA A 456 20.02 -23.95 -34.41
C ALA A 456 21.21 -23.39 -35.21
N SER A 457 21.18 -22.11 -35.58
CA SER A 457 22.17 -21.46 -36.47
C SER A 457 22.82 -20.23 -35.87
N ALA A 458 22.58 -19.96 -34.58
CA ALA A 458 23.21 -18.88 -33.84
C ALA A 458 24.74 -19.04 -33.83
N PRO A 459 25.51 -17.98 -34.13
CA PRO A 459 26.95 -18.00 -33.94
C PRO A 459 27.33 -18.32 -32.48
N PRO A 460 28.52 -18.88 -32.21
CA PRO A 460 28.97 -19.16 -30.84
C PRO A 460 28.86 -17.91 -29.94
N GLY A 461 28.21 -18.07 -28.77
CA GLY A 461 28.00 -16.97 -27.81
C GLY A 461 26.85 -16.01 -28.16
N CYS A 462 26.20 -16.17 -29.32
CA CYS A 462 24.97 -15.44 -29.67
C CYS A 462 23.73 -16.24 -29.25
N GLY A 463 22.70 -15.52 -28.83
CA GLY A 463 21.45 -16.05 -28.29
C GLY A 463 20.31 -15.92 -29.28
N LEU A 464 19.32 -15.10 -28.94
CA LEU A 464 18.10 -14.93 -29.75
C LEU A 464 18.16 -13.66 -30.58
N CYS A 465 17.50 -13.70 -31.73
CA CYS A 465 16.98 -12.52 -32.41
C CYS A 465 15.51 -12.35 -32.02
N ILE A 466 15.17 -11.16 -31.53
CA ILE A 466 13.86 -10.81 -30.99
C ILE A 466 13.28 -9.73 -31.89
N GLN A 467 12.05 -9.96 -32.36
CA GLN A 467 11.25 -8.93 -33.01
C GLN A 467 10.26 -8.37 -32.00
N LEU A 468 10.31 -7.06 -31.75
CA LEU A 468 9.19 -6.39 -31.10
C LEU A 468 8.12 -6.15 -32.17
N SER A 469 6.91 -6.63 -31.91
CA SER A 469 5.78 -6.57 -32.84
C SER A 469 4.62 -5.80 -32.23
N ASP A 470 3.64 -5.45 -33.06
CA ASP A 470 2.42 -4.80 -32.58
C ASP A 470 1.70 -5.67 -31.53
N ILE A 471 1.18 -5.02 -30.49
CA ILE A 471 0.38 -5.64 -29.45
C ILE A 471 -1.02 -5.94 -29.95
N GLY A 472 -1.49 -7.18 -29.76
CA GLY A 472 -2.87 -7.57 -29.98
C GLY A 472 -3.68 -7.75 -28.69
N LEU A 473 -4.98 -7.98 -28.84
CA LEU A 473 -5.90 -8.23 -27.73
C LEU A 473 -5.52 -9.46 -26.88
N ALA A 474 -4.90 -10.46 -27.50
CA ALA A 474 -4.44 -11.67 -26.81
C ALA A 474 -3.33 -11.37 -25.81
N ASP A 475 -2.39 -10.48 -26.17
CA ASP A 475 -1.27 -10.08 -25.32
C ASP A 475 -1.76 -9.33 -24.07
N LEU A 476 -2.73 -8.42 -24.24
CA LEU A 476 -3.36 -7.67 -23.14
C LEU A 476 -4.13 -8.54 -22.15
N THR A 477 -4.75 -9.63 -22.62
CA THR A 477 -5.60 -10.45 -21.75
C THR A 477 -4.77 -11.04 -20.60
N GLY A 478 -3.54 -11.46 -20.88
CA GLY A 478 -2.59 -11.90 -19.86
C GLY A 478 -2.22 -10.78 -18.89
N TRP A 479 -1.93 -9.58 -19.41
CA TRP A 479 -1.52 -8.45 -18.58
C TRP A 479 -2.65 -7.96 -17.68
N ARG A 480 -3.86 -7.87 -18.23
CA ARG A 480 -5.05 -7.48 -17.48
C ARG A 480 -5.23 -8.38 -16.26
N VAL A 481 -5.14 -9.70 -16.43
CA VAL A 481 -5.28 -10.65 -15.31
C VAL A 481 -4.21 -10.41 -14.24
N VAL A 482 -2.97 -10.16 -14.64
CA VAL A 482 -1.87 -9.90 -13.69
C VAL A 482 -2.10 -8.59 -12.93
N ILE A 483 -2.53 -7.53 -13.61
CA ILE A 483 -2.78 -6.21 -13.03
C ILE A 483 -4.02 -6.23 -12.12
N GLU A 484 -5.10 -6.88 -12.55
CA GLU A 484 -6.29 -7.15 -11.72
C GLU A 484 -5.93 -8.01 -10.52
N THR A 485 -5.01 -8.97 -10.64
CA THR A 485 -4.56 -9.74 -9.46
C THR A 485 -3.76 -8.87 -8.50
N ALA A 486 -2.88 -8.00 -9.01
CA ALA A 486 -2.07 -7.09 -8.20
C ALA A 486 -2.91 -6.05 -7.44
N TRP A 487 -4.02 -5.61 -8.05
CA TRP A 487 -4.82 -4.49 -7.55
C TRP A 487 -6.24 -4.88 -7.13
N GLY A 488 -6.55 -6.18 -7.15
CA GLY A 488 -7.89 -6.72 -6.96
C GLY A 488 -8.79 -6.59 -8.20
N GLU A 489 -9.95 -7.23 -8.17
CA GLU A 489 -10.91 -7.20 -9.28
C GLU A 489 -11.38 -5.76 -9.59
N ASN A 490 -10.83 -5.17 -10.66
CA ASN A 490 -11.13 -3.80 -11.09
C ASN A 490 -11.91 -3.79 -12.41
N GLN A 491 -13.24 -3.81 -12.31
CA GLN A 491 -14.13 -3.79 -13.48
C GLN A 491 -14.08 -2.50 -14.31
N VAL A 492 -13.50 -1.41 -13.77
CA VAL A 492 -13.30 -0.17 -14.54
C VAL A 492 -12.08 -0.35 -15.44
N LEU A 493 -10.94 -0.76 -14.88
CA LEU A 493 -9.73 -1.08 -15.64
C LEU A 493 -10.04 -2.04 -16.80
N ARG A 494 -10.77 -3.12 -16.50
CA ARG A 494 -11.19 -4.09 -17.51
C ARG A 494 -11.91 -3.45 -18.70
N ARG A 495 -12.91 -2.60 -18.41
CA ARG A 495 -13.75 -1.98 -19.45
C ARG A 495 -12.99 -0.97 -20.28
N GLU A 496 -12.10 -0.19 -19.67
CA GLU A 496 -11.26 0.78 -20.40
C GLU A 496 -10.27 0.05 -21.31
N MET A 497 -9.55 -0.97 -20.81
CA MET A 497 -8.65 -1.79 -21.62
C MET A 497 -9.38 -2.47 -22.80
N GLU A 498 -10.56 -3.04 -22.56
CA GLU A 498 -11.39 -3.64 -23.61
C GLU A 498 -11.93 -2.59 -24.60
N SER A 499 -12.10 -1.34 -24.18
CA SER A 499 -12.60 -0.25 -25.02
C SER A 499 -11.55 0.24 -26.02
N LEU A 500 -10.30 0.42 -25.58
CA LEU A 500 -9.21 0.89 -26.41
C LEU A 500 -8.99 0.00 -27.66
N PHE A 501 -9.22 -1.31 -27.53
CA PHE A 501 -8.97 -2.29 -28.59
C PHE A 501 -10.22 -2.76 -29.33
N ARG A 502 -11.40 -2.22 -29.00
CA ARG A 502 -12.69 -2.71 -29.55
C ARG A 502 -12.78 -2.66 -31.08
N ASN A 503 -11.97 -1.79 -31.72
CA ASN A 503 -11.96 -1.58 -33.17
C ASN A 503 -10.60 -1.83 -33.83
N GLN A 504 -9.57 -2.27 -33.10
CA GLN A 504 -8.21 -2.43 -33.63
C GLN A 504 -7.64 -3.79 -33.23
N THR A 505 -7.20 -4.58 -34.21
CA THR A 505 -6.65 -5.92 -33.98
C THR A 505 -5.21 -5.90 -33.49
N ARG A 506 -4.47 -4.83 -33.81
CA ARG A 506 -3.06 -4.63 -33.46
C ARG A 506 -2.75 -3.14 -33.24
N LEU A 507 -1.95 -2.84 -32.23
CA LEU A 507 -1.51 -1.49 -31.84
C LEU A 507 -0.01 -1.45 -31.60
N ARG A 508 0.63 -0.34 -31.99
CA ARG A 508 2.05 -0.10 -31.72
C ARG A 508 2.29 0.05 -30.22
N MET A 509 3.44 -0.41 -29.73
CA MET A 509 3.76 -0.43 -28.30
C MET A 509 3.62 0.93 -27.64
N LYS A 510 4.23 1.96 -28.24
CA LYS A 510 4.16 3.33 -27.74
C LYS A 510 2.74 3.86 -27.64
N ARG A 511 1.89 3.58 -28.63
CA ARG A 511 0.49 4.00 -28.60
C ARG A 511 -0.28 3.31 -27.48
N VAL A 512 0.00 2.03 -27.23
CA VAL A 512 -0.56 1.30 -26.08
C VAL A 512 -0.12 1.94 -24.77
N VAL A 513 1.18 2.24 -24.61
CA VAL A 513 1.71 2.90 -23.40
C VAL A 513 1.11 4.28 -23.17
N ASP A 514 0.97 5.08 -24.23
CA ASP A 514 0.42 6.44 -24.16
C ASP A 514 -1.07 6.39 -23.78
N GLU A 515 -1.88 5.59 -24.49
CA GLU A 515 -3.33 5.51 -24.25
C GLU A 515 -3.66 4.83 -22.91
N LEU A 516 -3.02 3.70 -22.58
CA LEU A 516 -3.23 3.05 -21.29
C LEU A 516 -2.62 3.83 -20.14
N GLY A 517 -1.56 4.60 -20.36
CA GLY A 517 -0.91 5.35 -19.28
C GLY A 517 -1.88 6.30 -18.61
N ASP A 518 -2.72 6.98 -19.38
CA ASP A 518 -3.69 7.95 -18.89
C ASP A 518 -4.92 7.26 -18.25
N ASP A 519 -5.39 6.17 -18.86
CA ASP A 519 -6.49 5.37 -18.31
C ASP A 519 -6.08 4.67 -17.00
N ILE A 520 -4.85 4.15 -16.93
CA ILE A 520 -4.27 3.58 -15.72
C ILE A 520 -4.12 4.66 -14.66
N ASP A 521 -3.69 5.88 -15.00
CA ASP A 521 -3.62 6.98 -14.04
C ASP A 521 -5.00 7.36 -13.51
N LEU A 522 -5.99 7.48 -14.38
CA LEU A 522 -7.38 7.74 -14.00
C LEU A 522 -7.92 6.64 -13.08
N VAL A 523 -7.64 5.38 -13.43
CA VAL A 523 -8.01 4.22 -12.62
C VAL A 523 -7.26 4.24 -11.31
N ILE A 524 -5.95 4.44 -11.23
CA ILE A 524 -5.19 4.47 -9.96
C ILE A 524 -5.67 5.63 -9.09
N ARG A 525 -5.97 6.79 -9.68
CA ARG A 525 -6.48 7.96 -8.95
C ARG A 525 -7.87 7.71 -8.39
N SER A 526 -8.70 6.93 -9.09
CA SER A 526 -10.06 6.54 -8.65
C SER A 526 -10.09 5.27 -7.80
N SER A 527 -9.06 4.43 -7.90
CA SER A 527 -8.86 3.21 -7.12
C SER A 527 -8.28 3.57 -5.77
N ARG A 528 -8.91 3.12 -4.69
CA ARG A 528 -8.24 3.16 -3.38
C ARG A 528 -7.03 2.21 -3.40
N PRO A 529 -5.93 2.53 -2.69
CA PRO A 529 -4.80 1.62 -2.56
C PRO A 529 -5.27 0.21 -2.15
N ALA A 530 -4.89 -0.81 -2.91
CA ALA A 530 -5.03 -2.21 -2.53
C ALA A 530 -4.22 -2.46 -1.26
N GLY A 531 -4.92 -2.42 -0.13
CA GLY A 531 -4.35 -2.44 1.21
C GLY A 531 -5.43 -2.11 2.24
N GLN A 532 -6.58 -2.79 2.13
CA GLN A 532 -7.41 -3.25 3.26
C GLN A 532 -8.69 -3.92 2.70
N GLY A 533 -8.53 -5.21 2.40
CA GLY A 533 -9.54 -6.27 2.50
C GLY A 533 -10.91 -6.05 1.84
N ARG A 534 -11.07 -6.58 0.62
CA ARG A 534 -12.27 -7.36 0.31
C ARG A 534 -11.90 -8.84 0.39
N GLN A 535 -12.67 -9.61 1.15
CA GLN A 535 -13.35 -10.83 0.71
C GLN A 535 -14.01 -11.50 1.93
N PRO A 536 -14.98 -12.39 1.73
CA PRO A 536 -16.32 -12.23 1.14
C PRO A 536 -17.34 -11.66 2.15
#